data_AF-A0A024FM82-F1
#
_entry.id   AF-A0A024FM82-F1
#
_cell.length_a   1.000
_cell.length_b   1.000
_cell.length_c   1.000
_cell.angle_alpha   90.00
_cell.angle_beta   90.00
_cell.angle_gamma   90.00
#
_symmetry.space_group_name_H-M   'P 1'
#
loop_
_entity.id
_entity.type
_entity.pdbx_description
1 polymer ?
#
loop_
_entity_poly.entity_id
_entity_poly.type
_entity_poly.pdbx_seq_one_letter_code
_entity_poly.pdbx_strand_id
1 'polypeptide(L)' 'MDILKLATEWTKAEVFSTRFFILFAILFLIASIGFWQLGKTETARAYIIPTLIAGLLLMTIGLGLFYTNKS' A
#
# COMPACT_ATOMS: atom_id res chain seq x y z
N MET A 1 -0.23 -32.16 -12.27
CA MET A 1 -1.33 -31.44 -11.58
C MET A 1 -1.08 -29.94 -11.75
N ASP A 2 -1.40 -29.38 -12.91
CA ASP A 2 -1.01 -28.00 -13.26
C ASP A 2 -1.63 -26.94 -12.34
N ILE A 3 -2.82 -27.19 -11.80
CA ILE A 3 -3.51 -26.29 -10.86
C ILE A 3 -2.71 -26.09 -9.56
N LEU A 4 -2.08 -27.13 -9.04
CA LEU A 4 -1.34 -27.07 -7.77
C LEU A 4 -0.05 -26.25 -7.93
N LYS A 5 0.60 -26.39 -9.09
CA LYS A 5 1.75 -25.56 -9.48
C LYS A 5 1.34 -24.10 -9.70
N LEU A 6 0.19 -23.88 -10.35
CA LEU A 6 -0.33 -22.54 -10.64
C LEU A 6 -0.76 -21.79 -9.38
N ALA A 7 -1.37 -22.48 -8.42
CA ALA A 7 -1.69 -21.93 -7.09
C ALA A 7 -0.42 -21.52 -6.32
N THR A 8 0.63 -22.34 -6.37
CA THR A 8 1.90 -22.05 -5.68
C THR A 8 2.61 -20.82 -6.26
N GLU A 9 2.63 -20.69 -7.59
CA GLU A 9 3.19 -19.52 -8.26
C GLU A 9 2.36 -18.25 -8.01
N TRP A 10 1.03 -18.37 -7.96
CA TRP A 10 0.13 -17.27 -7.60
C TRP A 10 0.38 -16.77 -6.17
N THR A 11 0.48 -17.65 -5.18
CA THR A 11 0.79 -17.29 -3.79
C THR A 11 2.15 -16.59 -3.67
N LYS A 12 3.18 -17.05 -4.39
CA LYS A 12 4.48 -16.36 -4.44
C LYS A 12 4.36 -14.93 -4.98
N ALA A 13 3.60 -14.75 -6.07
CA ALA A 13 3.36 -13.44 -6.65
C ALA A 13 2.57 -12.52 -5.69
N GLU A 14 1.61 -13.07 -4.95
CA GLU A 14 0.81 -12.33 -3.98
C GLU A 14 1.62 -11.86 -2.76
N VAL A 15 2.52 -12.70 -2.25
CA VAL A 15 3.45 -12.28 -1.18
C VAL A 15 4.38 -11.16 -1.63
N PHE A 16 4.80 -11.17 -2.90
CA PHE A 16 5.58 -10.07 -3.48
C PHE A 16 4.76 -8.78 -3.57
N SER A 17 3.55 -8.84 -4.12
CA SER A 17 2.68 -7.67 -4.25
C SER A 17 2.28 -7.09 -2.88
N THR A 18 2.07 -7.93 -1.87
CA THR A 18 1.84 -7.52 -0.48
C THR A 18 2.91 -6.55 0.04
N ARG A 19 4.18 -6.88 -0.18
CA ARG A 19 5.31 -6.02 0.23
C ARG A 19 5.31 -4.69 -0.51
N PHE A 20 4.96 -4.72 -1.80
CA PHE A 20 4.81 -3.51 -2.61
C PHE A 20 3.70 -2.60 -2.06
N PHE A 21 2.52 -3.14 -1.75
CA PHE A 21 1.41 -2.36 -1.19
C PHE A 21 1.78 -1.71 0.15
N ILE A 22 2.41 -2.46 1.06
CA ILE A 22 2.84 -1.93 2.36
C ILE A 22 3.90 -0.82 2.19
N LEU A 23 4.87 -1.02 1.30
CA LEU A 23 5.91 -0.02 1.04
C LEU A 23 5.32 1.28 0.49
N PHE A 24 4.43 1.20 -0.50
CA PHE A 24 3.78 2.38 -1.06
C PHE A 24 2.81 3.03 -0.07
N ALA A 25 2.11 2.25 0.77
CA ALA A 25 1.29 2.80 1.84
C ALA A 25 2.12 3.71 2.76
N ILE A 26 3.27 3.22 3.23
CA ILE A 26 4.18 4.00 4.08
C ILE A 26 4.67 5.26 3.37
N LEU A 27 5.08 5.15 2.09
CA LEU A 27 5.51 6.31 1.30
C LEU A 27 4.40 7.37 1.16
N PHE A 28 3.16 6.96 0.92
CA PHE A 28 2.02 7.87 0.81
C PHE A 28 1.69 8.56 2.14
N LEU A 29 1.80 7.83 3.27
CA LEU A 29 1.64 8.42 4.60
C LEU A 29 2.74 9.45 4.89
N ILE A 30 4.00 9.14 4.56
CA ILE A 30 5.12 10.09 4.69
C ILE A 30 4.89 11.31 3.81
N ALA A 31 4.45 11.12 2.56
CA ALA A 31 4.14 12.24 1.65
C ALA A 31 3.02 13.13 2.20
N SER A 32 1.95 12.54 2.76
CA SER A 32 0.86 13.28 3.39
C SER A 32 1.35 14.13 4.57
N ILE A 33 2.20 13.57 5.44
CA ILE A 33 2.85 14.30 6.54
C ILE A 33 3.76 15.41 5.98
N GLY A 34 4.51 15.14 4.92
CA GLY A 34 5.36 16.12 4.24
C GLY A 34 4.56 17.30 3.69
N PHE A 35 3.44 17.04 3.03
CA PHE A 35 2.51 18.08 2.57
C PHE A 35 1.88 18.85 3.72
N TRP A 36 1.63 18.20 4.86
CA TRP A 36 1.10 18.88 6.04
C TRP A 36 2.11 19.84 6.68
N GLN A 37 3.39 19.44 6.78
CA GLN A 37 4.44 20.29 7.38
C GLN A 37 4.97 21.37 6.43
N LEU A 38 5.13 21.04 5.14
CA LEU A 38 5.79 21.91 4.15
C LEU A 38 4.80 22.63 3.23
N GLY A 39 3.54 22.19 3.17
CA GLY A 39 2.49 22.74 2.33
C GLY A 39 1.96 24.09 2.83
N LYS A 40 2.64 25.17 2.44
CA LYS A 40 2.18 26.55 2.68
C LYS A 40 1.22 27.07 1.60
N THR A 41 1.20 26.43 0.43
CA THR A 41 0.32 26.76 -0.70
C THR A 41 -1.01 26.03 -0.62
N GLU A 42 -2.10 26.63 -1.09
CA GLU A 42 -3.43 26.00 -1.15
C GLU A 42 -3.42 24.67 -1.91
N THR A 43 -2.67 24.60 -3.01
CA THR A 43 -2.52 23.38 -3.82
C THR A 43 -1.87 22.23 -3.04
N ALA A 44 -0.75 22.47 -2.36
CA ALA A 44 -0.10 21.47 -1.51
C ALA A 44 -1.01 20.96 -0.37
N ARG A 45 -1.80 21.85 0.26
CA ARG A 45 -2.75 21.46 1.31
C ARG A 45 -3.89 20.59 0.77
N ALA A 46 -4.35 20.86 -0.46
CA ALA A 46 -5.38 20.03 -1.10
C ALA A 46 -4.93 18.58 -1.32
N TYR A 47 -3.62 18.31 -1.48
CA TYR A 47 -3.08 16.97 -1.66
C TYR A 47 -2.96 16.15 -0.37
N ILE A 48 -3.08 16.75 0.82
CA ILE A 48 -2.95 16.04 2.11
C ILE A 48 -4.02 14.95 2.24
N ILE A 49 -5.28 15.29 1.98
CA ILE A 49 -6.42 14.38 2.15
C ILE A 49 -6.37 13.21 1.15
N PRO A 50 -6.21 13.44 -0.17
CA PRO A 50 -6.11 12.34 -1.13
C PRO A 50 -4.92 11.41 -0.86
N THR A 51 -3.76 11.96 -0.50
CA THR A 51 -2.57 11.14 -0.21
C THR A 51 -2.72 10.32 1.07
N LEU A 52 -3.38 10.87 2.09
CA LEU A 52 -3.72 10.15 3.31
C LEU A 52 -4.68 8.99 3.03
N ILE A 53 -5.77 9.24 2.29
CA ILE A 53 -6.76 8.22 1.95
C ILE A 53 -6.11 7.10 1.13
N ALA A 54 -5.31 7.46 0.11
CA ALA A 54 -4.59 6.49 -0.69
C ALA A 54 -3.62 5.65 0.15
N GLY A 55 -2.85 6.28 1.05
CA GLY A 55 -1.95 5.57 1.96
C GLY A 55 -2.68 4.58 2.88
N LEU A 56 -3.81 4.99 3.47
CA LEU A 56 -4.62 4.12 4.33
C LEU A 56 -5.24 2.95 3.57
N LEU A 57 -5.71 3.19 2.34
CA LEU A 57 -6.28 2.15 1.49
C LEU A 57 -5.21 1.11 1.10
N LEU A 58 -4.04 1.57 0.67
CA LEU A 58 -2.89 0.70 0.37
C LEU A 58 -2.43 -0.07 1.61
N MET A 59 -2.44 0.56 2.79
CA MET A 59 -2.09 -0.10 4.06
C MET A 59 -3.07 -1.22 4.40
N THR A 60 -4.37 -0.95 4.24
CA THR A 60 -5.43 -1.94 4.53
C THR A 60 -5.32 -3.15 3.61
N ILE A 61 -5.11 -2.92 2.31
CA ILE A 61 -4.89 -3.98 1.32
C ILE A 61 -3.61 -4.77 1.65
N GLY A 62 -2.50 -4.06 1.88
CA GLY A 62 -1.21 -4.68 2.19
C GLY A 62 -1.26 -5.53 3.45
N LEU A 63 -1.89 -5.06 4.52
CA LEU A 63 -2.09 -5.85 5.74
C LEU A 63 -3.04 -7.03 5.52
N GLY A 64 -4.15 -6.83 4.80
CA GLY A 64 -5.10 -7.91 4.49
C GLY A 64 -4.43 -9.06 3.73
N LEU A 65 -3.67 -8.74 2.68
CA LEU A 65 -2.90 -9.73 1.92
C LEU A 65 -1.81 -10.37 2.78
N PHE A 66 -1.15 -9.62 3.66
CA PHE A 66 -0.14 -10.17 4.57
C PHE A 66 -0.72 -11.22 5.52
N TYR A 67 -1.90 -10.97 6.10
CA TYR A 67 -2.54 -11.95 6.99
C TYR A 67 -3.01 -13.19 6.23
N THR A 68 -3.56 -13.05 5.03
CA THR A 68 -4.01 -14.18 4.19
C THR A 68 -2.86 -15.07 3.75
N ASN A 69 -1.67 -14.50 3.52
CA ASN A 69 -0.49 -15.24 3.08
C ASN A 69 0.43 -15.73 4.23
N LYS A 70 0.05 -15.49 5.50
CA LYS A 70 0.86 -15.89 6.66
C LYS A 70 0.67 -17.37 7.06
N SER A 71 -0.17 -18.13 6.37
CA SER A 71 -0.46 -19.55 6.66
C SER A 71 0.26 -20.53 5.75
#